data_AF-A7XAM8-F1
#
_entry.id   AF-A7XAM8-F1
#
_cell.length_a   1.000
_cell.length_b   1.000
_cell.length_c   1.000
_cell.angle_alpha   90.00
_cell.angle_beta   90.00
_cell.angle_gamma   90.00
#
_symmetry.space_group_name_H-M   'P 1'
#
loop_
_entity.id
_entity.type
_entity.pdbx_description
1 polymer ?
#
loop_
_entity_poly.entity_id
_entity_poly.type
_entity_poly.pdbx_seq_one_letter_code
_entity_poly.pdbx_strand_id
1 'polypeptide(L)'
;MIAWAKKVPGFQELTLHDQVQLLESSWLEVLIIGLVWRSIHSPGKLLFAQDLILDRNEGSCVEGMAEIFDMILATVARFRALKLQSEEFVCLKAIILLNSGAFSF
;
A
#
# COMPACT_ATOMS: atom_id res chain seq x y z
N MET A 1 -9.30 -6.59 -1.61
CA MET A 1 -9.30 -5.12 -1.80
C MET A 1 -10.70 -4.56 -2.02
N ILE A 2 -11.45 -5.02 -3.02
CA ILE A 2 -12.79 -4.52 -3.36
C ILE A 2 -13.75 -4.54 -2.15
N ALA A 3 -13.80 -5.66 -1.41
CA ALA A 3 -14.62 -5.78 -0.22
C ALA A 3 -14.24 -4.80 0.91
N TRP A 4 -13.00 -4.34 0.95
CA TRP A 4 -12.56 -3.29 1.87
C TRP A 4 -12.96 -1.90 1.35
N ALA A 5 -12.78 -1.62 0.06
CA ALA A 5 -13.17 -0.35 -0.55
C ALA A 5 -14.67 -0.06 -0.34
N LYS A 6 -15.53 -1.07 -0.51
CA LYS A 6 -16.97 -0.98 -0.22
C LYS A 6 -17.32 -0.61 1.23
N LYS A 7 -16.39 -0.78 2.17
CA LYS A 7 -16.58 -0.41 3.59
C LYS A 7 -16.07 1.01 3.89
N VAL A 8 -15.39 1.67 2.96
CA VAL A 8 -14.93 3.05 3.12
C VAL A 8 -16.15 3.98 3.00
N PRO A 9 -16.41 4.85 3.99
CA PRO A 9 -17.52 5.80 3.93
C PRO A 9 -17.51 6.64 2.64
N GLY A 10 -18.68 6.82 2.02
CA GLY A 10 -18.83 7.56 0.75
C GLY A 10 -18.45 6.78 -0.51
N PHE A 11 -17.66 5.70 -0.44
CA PHE A 11 -17.21 4.98 -1.64
C PHE A 11 -18.37 4.35 -2.43
N GLN A 12 -19.36 3.77 -1.74
CA GLN A 12 -20.52 3.15 -2.40
C GLN A 12 -21.52 4.18 -2.96
N GLU A 13 -21.38 5.46 -2.62
CA GLU A 13 -22.23 6.55 -3.11
C GLU A 13 -21.74 7.07 -4.48
N LEU A 14 -20.51 6.74 -4.86
CA LEU A 14 -19.94 7.04 -6.18
C LEU A 14 -20.61 6.23 -7.29
N THR A 15 -20.54 6.71 -8.53
CA THR A 15 -21.00 5.92 -9.68
C THR A 15 -20.18 4.64 -9.82
N LEU A 16 -20.76 3.59 -10.42
CA LEU A 16 -20.01 2.35 -10.65
C LEU A 16 -18.75 2.60 -11.49
N HIS A 17 -18.82 3.54 -12.44
CA HIS A 17 -17.68 3.95 -13.26
C HIS A 17 -16.55 4.51 -12.39
N ASP A 18 -16.85 5.45 -11.49
CA ASP A 18 -15.84 6.05 -10.60
C ASP A 18 -15.29 5.04 -9.60
N GLN A 19 -16.13 4.14 -9.07
CA GLN A 19 -15.68 3.06 -8.19
C GLN A 19 -14.64 2.16 -8.89
N VAL A 20 -14.88 1.80 -10.15
CA VAL A 20 -13.95 0.99 -10.94
C VAL A 20 -12.69 1.79 -11.25
N GLN A 21 -12.81 3.04 -11.72
CA GLN A 21 -11.66 3.89 -12.05
C GLN A 21 -10.74 4.12 -10.86
N LEU A 22 -11.28 4.40 -9.67
CA LEU A 22 -10.50 4.55 -8.44
C LEU A 22 -9.79 3.25 -8.04
N LEU A 23 -10.44 2.10 -8.21
CA LEU A 23 -9.81 0.80 -7.93
C LEU A 23 -8.70 0.49 -8.93
N GLU A 24 -8.92 0.73 -10.23
CA GLU A 24 -7.95 0.49 -11.30
C GLU A 24 -6.71 1.39 -11.17
N SER A 25 -6.86 2.63 -10.70
CA SER A 25 -5.72 3.54 -10.50
C SER A 25 -4.97 3.29 -9.19
N SER A 26 -5.66 2.91 -8.11
CA SER A 26 -5.06 2.86 -6.77
C SER A 26 -4.63 1.48 -6.28
N TRP A 27 -5.00 0.38 -6.98
CA TRP A 27 -4.87 -0.97 -6.41
C TRP A 27 -3.45 -1.29 -5.95
N LEU A 28 -2.44 -0.97 -6.76
CA LEU A 28 -1.06 -1.29 -6.42
C LEU A 28 -0.57 -0.46 -5.23
N GLU A 29 -0.88 0.83 -5.18
CA GLU A 29 -0.54 1.71 -4.05
C GLU A 29 -1.19 1.23 -2.75
N VAL A 30 -2.46 0.81 -2.80
CA VAL A 30 -3.19 0.25 -1.65
C VAL A 30 -2.56 -1.07 -1.17
N LEU A 31 -2.04 -1.91 -2.06
CA LEU A 31 -1.30 -3.11 -1.68
C LEU A 31 0.06 -2.76 -1.07
N ILE A 32 0.79 -1.83 -1.66
CA ILE A 32 2.11 -1.40 -1.20
C ILE A 32 2.03 -0.78 0.18
N ILE A 33 1.11 0.16 0.44
CA ILE A 33 0.99 0.74 1.78
C ILE A 33 0.60 -0.32 2.82
N GLY A 34 -0.19 -1.32 2.43
CA GLY A 34 -0.50 -2.47 3.28
C GLY A 34 0.73 -3.34 3.58
N LEU A 35 1.62 -3.54 2.60
CA LEU A 35 2.90 -4.23 2.77
C LEU A 35 3.84 -3.44 3.68
N VAL A 36 3.95 -2.12 3.48
CA VAL A 36 4.73 -1.22 4.33
C VAL A 36 4.27 -1.33 5.78
N TRP A 37 2.97 -1.21 6.02
CA TRP A 37 2.40 -1.29 7.38
C TRP A 37 2.66 -2.63 8.06
N ARG A 38 2.42 -3.76 7.35
CA ARG A 38 2.73 -5.09 7.90
C ARG A 38 4.21 -5.28 8.24
N SER A 39 5.10 -4.59 7.53
CA SER A 39 6.54 -4.75 7.68
C SER A 39 7.17 -3.82 8.72
N ILE A 40 6.38 -2.96 9.38
CA ILE A 40 6.88 -1.90 10.26
C ILE A 40 7.73 -2.41 11.44
N HIS A 41 7.50 -3.65 11.90
CA HIS A 41 8.24 -4.27 13.00
C HIS A 41 9.41 -5.17 12.56
N SER A 42 9.70 -5.21 11.25
CA SER A 42 10.69 -6.13 10.66
C SER A 42 11.75 -5.34 9.87
N PRO A 43 12.77 -4.75 10.54
CA PRO A 43 13.81 -3.98 9.87
C PRO A 43 14.51 -4.79 8.76
N GLY A 44 14.63 -4.19 7.56
CA GLY A 44 15.33 -4.81 6.43
C GLY A 44 14.58 -5.95 5.73
N LYS A 45 13.33 -6.24 6.13
CA LYS A 45 12.51 -7.32 5.55
C LYS A 45 11.12 -6.82 5.18
N LEU A 46 10.54 -7.43 4.15
CA LEU A 46 9.17 -7.18 3.71
C LEU A 46 8.29 -8.41 3.95
N LEU A 47 7.16 -8.19 4.62
CA LEU A 47 6.18 -9.23 4.99
C LEU A 47 5.04 -9.26 3.97
N PHE A 48 5.28 -9.98 2.87
CA PHE A 48 4.29 -10.16 1.80
C PHE A 48 3.07 -10.94 2.30
N ALA A 49 3.31 -12.04 3.03
CA ALA A 49 2.31 -12.86 3.70
C ALA A 49 2.83 -13.35 5.07
N GLN A 50 2.03 -14.15 5.79
CA GLN A 50 2.45 -14.70 7.09
C GLN A 50 3.65 -15.66 6.97
N ASP A 51 3.73 -16.37 5.85
CA ASP A 51 4.72 -17.39 5.50
C ASP A 51 5.69 -16.93 4.40
N LEU A 52 5.52 -15.72 3.86
CA LEU A 52 6.38 -15.13 2.84
C LEU A 52 6.99 -13.83 3.35
N ILE A 53 8.19 -13.96 3.91
CA ILE A 53 9.00 -12.86 4.42
C ILE A 53 10.30 -12.85 3.63
N LEU A 54 10.56 -11.75 2.94
CA LEU A 54 11.75 -11.62 2.11
C LEU A 54 12.67 -10.56 2.70
N ASP A 55 13.97 -10.84 2.72
CA ASP A 55 15.00 -9.83 2.89
C ASP A 55 15.44 -9.23 1.53
N ARG A 56 16.34 -8.24 1.59
CA ARG A 56 16.82 -7.54 0.39
C ARG A 56 17.52 -8.47 -0.61
N ASN A 57 18.25 -9.48 -0.13
CA ASN A 57 18.98 -10.40 -1.01
C ASN A 57 18.01 -11.32 -1.73
N GLU A 58 17.01 -11.83 -1.01
CA GLU A 58 15.93 -12.63 -1.58
C GLU A 58 15.09 -11.80 -2.57
N GLY A 59 14.81 -10.53 -2.28
CA GLY A 59 14.11 -9.63 -3.18
C GLY A 59 14.88 -9.30 -4.48
N SER A 60 16.19 -9.50 -4.50
CA SER A 60 17.05 -9.24 -5.66
C SER A 60 17.07 -10.40 -6.67
N CYS A 61 16.40 -11.52 -6.38
CA CYS A 61 16.32 -12.66 -7.31
C CYS A 61 15.45 -12.39 -8.55
N VAL A 62 14.65 -11.30 -8.54
CA VAL A 62 13.82 -10.86 -9.65
C VAL A 62 14.42 -9.60 -10.25
N GLU A 63 14.68 -9.64 -11.56
CA GLU A 63 15.20 -8.48 -12.30
C GLU A 63 14.26 -7.27 -12.16
N GLY A 64 14.83 -6.08 -11.90
CA GLY A 64 14.07 -4.85 -11.70
C GLY A 64 13.41 -4.68 -10.32
N MET A 65 13.35 -5.73 -9.48
CA MET A 65 12.70 -5.62 -8.16
C MET A 65 13.58 -4.99 -7.08
N ALA A 66 14.90 -5.00 -7.24
CA ALA A 66 15.82 -4.49 -6.22
C ALA A 66 15.55 -3.02 -5.83
N GLU A 67 15.36 -2.15 -6.82
CA GLU A 67 15.07 -0.72 -6.59
C GLU A 67 13.72 -0.52 -5.92
N ILE A 68 12.69 -1.25 -6.37
CA ILE A 68 11.35 -1.22 -5.77
C ILE A 68 11.42 -1.69 -4.32
N PHE A 69 12.16 -2.76 -4.05
CA PHE A 69 12.35 -3.30 -2.71
C PHE A 69 13.00 -2.27 -1.79
N ASP A 70 14.07 -1.61 -2.25
CA ASP A 70 14.76 -0.56 -1.51
C ASP A 70 13.84 0.65 -1.23
N MET A 71 13.01 1.06 -2.20
CA MET A 71 12.00 2.12 -2.00
C MET A 71 10.94 1.76 -0.95
N ILE A 72 10.43 0.52 -0.98
CA ILE A 72 9.45 0.07 0.00
C ILE A 72 10.08 0.00 1.40
N LEU A 73 11.30 -0.54 1.53
CA LEU A 73 12.04 -0.56 2.80
C LEU A 73 12.30 0.84 3.35
N ALA A 74 12.67 1.80 2.49
CA ALA A 74 12.83 3.19 2.90
C ALA A 74 11.51 3.78 3.43
N THR A 75 10.38 3.43 2.82
CA THR A 75 9.05 3.87 3.27
C THR A 75 8.68 3.24 4.61
N VAL A 76 8.97 1.95 4.82
CA VAL A 76 8.83 1.27 6.12
C VAL A 76 9.63 1.99 7.20
N ALA A 77 10.88 2.34 6.90
CA ALA A 77 11.75 3.07 7.84
C ALA A 77 11.17 4.45 8.19
N ARG A 78 10.61 5.17 7.22
CA ARG A 78 9.92 6.46 7.45
C ARG A 78 8.68 6.32 8.33
N PHE A 79 7.82 5.33 8.07
CA PHE A 79 6.63 5.08 8.90
C PHE A 79 7.02 4.77 10.35
N ARG A 80 8.06 3.96 10.54
CA ARG A 80 8.60 3.66 11.88
C ARG A 80 9.16 4.91 12.56
N ALA A 81 9.95 5.72 11.86
CA ALA A 81 10.56 6.93 12.41
C ALA A 81 9.50 7.96 12.85
N LEU A 82 8.42 8.08 12.08
CA LEU A 82 7.28 8.94 12.40
C LEU A 82 6.36 8.36 13.49
N LYS A 83 6.58 7.11 13.90
CA LYS A 83 5.69 6.37 14.82
C LYS A 83 4.24 6.41 14.33
N LEU A 84 4.04 6.11 13.04
CA LEU A 84 2.71 6.14 12.42
C LEU A 84 1.75 5.21 13.20
N GLN A 85 0.57 5.73 13.55
CA GLN A 85 -0.46 5.01 14.27
C GLN A 85 -1.40 4.25 13.32
N SER A 86 -2.14 3.27 13.85
CA SER A 86 -3.06 2.46 13.05
C SER A 86 -4.18 3.31 12.42
N GLU A 87 -4.64 4.32 13.15
CA GLU A 87 -5.67 5.27 12.75
C GLU A 87 -5.19 6.12 11.57
N GLU A 88 -3.96 6.62 11.63
CA GLU A 88 -3.34 7.37 10.54
C GLU A 88 -3.13 6.49 9.31
N PHE A 89 -2.69 5.24 9.50
CA PHE A 89 -2.53 4.29 8.42
C PHE A 89 -3.83 4.01 7.66
N VAL A 90 -4.95 3.75 8.36
CA VAL A 90 -6.23 3.50 7.68
C VAL A 90 -6.74 4.74 6.94
N CYS A 91 -6.49 5.93 7.47
CA CYS A 91 -6.78 7.20 6.80
C CYS A 91 -5.93 7.38 5.53
N LEU A 92 -4.61 7.17 5.60
CA LEU A 92 -3.72 7.24 4.43
C LEU A 92 -4.15 6.24 3.34
N LYS A 93 -4.52 5.02 3.74
CA LYS A 93 -5.00 4.00 2.81
C LYS A 93 -6.31 4.42 2.12
N ALA A 94 -7.23 5.07 2.85
CA ALA A 94 -8.46 5.61 2.27
C ALA A 94 -8.19 6.81 1.36
N ILE A 95 -7.26 7.70 1.72
CA ILE A 95 -6.82 8.83 0.87
C ILE A 95 -6.27 8.32 -0.46
N ILE A 96 -5.41 7.30 -0.45
CA ILE A 96 -4.90 6.68 -1.69
C ILE A 96 -6.07 6.21 -2.57
N LEU A 97 -7.00 5.42 -2.02
CA LEU A 97 -8.15 4.91 -2.77
C LEU A 97 -8.98 6.04 -3.42
N LEU A 98 -9.19 7.15 -2.71
CA LEU A 98 -10.09 8.22 -3.14
C LEU A 98 -9.39 9.32 -3.95
N ASN A 99 -8.05 9.33 -4.02
CA ASN A 99 -7.26 10.38 -4.68
C ASN A 99 -6.59 9.92 -5.99
N SER A 100 -6.28 8.63 -6.16
CA SER A 100 -5.48 8.14 -7.31
C SER A 100 -6.15 8.28 -8.69
N GLY A 101 -7.43 8.66 -8.78
CA GLY A 101 -8.16 8.84 -10.04
C GLY A 101 -8.52 10.28 -10.40
N ALA A 102 -8.13 11.27 -9.59
CA ALA A 102 -8.60 12.66 -9.74
C ALA A 102 -7.82 13.50 -10.76
N PHE A 103 -6.65 13.04 -11.23
CA PHE A 103 -5.76 13.83 -12.10
C PHE A 103 -5.09 12.96 -13.18
N SER A 104 -5.86 12.53 -14.18
CA SER A 104 -5.28 12.24 -15.49
C SER A 104 -5.14 13.58 -16.22
N PHE A 105 -3.94 14.16 -16.21
CA PHE A 105 -3.59 15.27 -17.12
C PHE A 105 -3.25 14.74 -18.51
#